data_AF-A0A1Y0VW82-F1
#
_entry.id   AF-A0A1Y0VW82-F1
#
_cell.length_a   1.000
_cell.length_b   1.000
_cell.length_c   1.000
_cell.angle_alpha   90.00
_cell.angle_beta   90.00
_cell.angle_gamma   90.00
#
_symmetry.space_group_name_H-M   'P 1'
#
loop_
_entity.id
_entity.type
_entity.pdbx_description
1 polymer ?
#
loop_
_entity_poly.entity_id
_entity_poly.type
_entity_poly.pdbx_seq_one_letter_code
_entity_poly.pdbx_strand_id
1 'polypeptide(L)'
;MYTYVEVTSEGTREIGYAQVKFNDEKMILTFSNGLGITRMKFNLDDIGYVAEGQFIGGNTFTLNADGYRITLYEDGLATSDYLRNYFKYLLVQV
;
A
#
# COMPACT_ATOMS: atom_id res chain seq x y z
N MET A 1 5.90 -7.75 -6.35
CA MET A 1 6.78 -6.64 -6.81
C MET A 1 7.50 -6.06 -5.59
N TYR A 2 8.60 -5.31 -5.75
CA TYR A 2 9.18 -4.52 -4.65
C TYR A 2 8.96 -3.04 -4.87
N THR A 3 8.66 -2.31 -3.79
CA THR A 3 8.59 -0.85 -3.83
C THR A 3 8.80 -0.20 -2.46
N TYR A 4 8.95 1.13 -2.44
CA TYR A 4 8.91 1.91 -1.22
C TYR A 4 7.50 1.98 -0.67
N VAL A 5 7.38 1.70 0.62
CA VAL A 5 6.14 1.81 1.38
C VAL A 5 6.38 2.71 2.56
N GLU A 6 5.51 3.69 2.69
CA GLU A 6 5.37 4.48 3.90
C GLU A 6 4.27 3.90 4.77
N VAL A 7 4.58 3.80 6.06
CA VAL A 7 3.63 3.39 7.09
C VAL A 7 3.60 4.50 8.13
N THR A 8 2.40 5.02 8.40
CA THR A 8 2.16 5.97 9.48
C THR A 8 1.27 5.33 10.53
N SER A 9 1.71 5.37 11.79
CA SER A 9 0.99 4.86 12.97
C SER A 9 1.24 5.80 14.15
N GLU A 10 0.19 6.17 14.89
CA GLU A 10 0.32 6.97 16.13
C GLU A 10 1.16 8.24 15.97
N GLY A 11 1.09 8.89 14.79
CA GLY A 11 1.86 10.09 14.48
C GLY A 11 3.33 9.84 14.09
N THR A 12 3.81 8.60 14.17
CA THR A 12 5.13 8.21 13.66
C THR A 12 5.00 7.78 12.20
N ARG A 13 5.91 8.29 11.36
CA ARG A 13 5.99 7.97 9.94
C ARG A 13 7.32 7.28 9.68
N GLU A 14 7.25 6.12 9.05
CA GLU A 14 8.43 5.36 8.66
C GLU A 14 8.31 4.91 7.21
N ILE A 15 9.45 4.81 6.52
CA ILE A 15 9.51 4.43 5.11
C ILE A 15 10.46 3.24 4.99
N GLY A 16 10.00 2.18 4.33
CA GLY A 16 10.78 0.97 4.09
C GLY A 16 10.62 0.45 2.66
N TYR A 17 11.61 -0.29 2.18
CA TYR A 17 11.51 -0.99 0.90
C TYR A 17 10.90 -2.38 1.15
N ALA A 18 9.82 -2.71 0.45
CA ALA A 18 9.01 -3.90 0.71
C ALA A 18 8.62 -4.65 -0.56
N GLN A 19 8.59 -5.97 -0.45
CA GLN A 19 7.85 -6.80 -1.40
C GLN A 19 6.35 -6.66 -1.13
N VAL A 20 5.59 -6.26 -2.15
CA VAL A 20 4.14 -6.26 -2.18
C VAL A 20 3.65 -7.52 -2.88
N LYS A 21 2.75 -8.24 -2.21
CA LYS A 21 2.03 -9.40 -2.74
C LYS A 21 0.55 -9.31 -2.39
N PHE A 22 -0.30 -9.72 -3.33
CA PHE A 22 -1.72 -9.92 -3.09
C PHE A 22 -2.03 -11.42 -3.14
N ASN A 23 -2.78 -11.91 -2.16
CA ASN A 23 -3.25 -13.29 -2.14
C ASN A 23 -4.56 -13.38 -1.37
N ASP A 24 -5.58 -14.05 -1.92
CA ASP A 24 -6.86 -14.31 -1.26
C ASP A 24 -7.41 -13.08 -0.51
N GLU A 25 -7.60 -11.97 -1.23
CA GLU A 25 -8.15 -10.72 -0.66
C GLU A 25 -7.27 -10.09 0.43
N LYS A 26 -5.99 -10.47 0.52
CA LYS A 26 -5.01 -9.87 1.43
C LYS A 26 -3.90 -9.18 0.70
N MET A 27 -3.47 -8.04 1.23
CA MET A 27 -2.18 -7.44 0.92
C MET A 27 -1.15 -7.91 1.94
N ILE A 28 0.00 -8.36 1.46
CA ILE A 28 1.14 -8.77 2.27
C ILE A 28 2.32 -7.88 1.87
N LEU A 29 2.86 -7.17 2.85
CA LEU A 29 4.10 -6.39 2.72
C LEU A 29 5.21 -7.13 3.44
N THR A 30 6.33 -7.39 2.77
CA THR A 30 7.52 -8.00 3.38
C THR A 30 8.70 -7.04 3.21
N PHE A 31 9.09 -6.38 4.30
CA PHE A 31 10.12 -5.34 4.28
C PHE A 31 11.51 -5.95 4.25
N SER A 32 12.33 -5.50 3.30
CA SER A 32 13.71 -5.97 3.19
C SER A 32 14.65 -5.26 4.18
N ASN A 33 14.36 -4.00 4.54
CA ASN A 33 15.12 -3.17 5.49
C ASN A 33 14.20 -2.05 6.06
N GLY A 34 14.49 -1.52 7.26
CA GLY A 34 14.06 -0.17 7.67
C GLY A 34 13.04 -0.03 8.82
N LEU A 35 12.15 -1.01 9.05
CA LEU A 35 11.02 -0.83 9.99
C LEU A 35 11.08 -1.65 11.29
N GLY A 36 12.08 -2.51 11.49
CA GLY A 36 12.06 -3.52 12.57
C GLY A 36 10.96 -4.61 12.41
N ILE A 37 9.90 -4.31 11.65
CA ILE A 37 8.83 -5.20 11.21
C ILE A 37 9.23 -5.82 9.89
N THR A 38 9.32 -7.15 9.86
CA THR A 38 9.68 -7.89 8.64
C THR A 38 8.49 -8.10 7.71
N ARG A 39 7.27 -8.15 8.25
CA ARG A 39 6.07 -8.50 7.48
C ARG A 39 4.79 -7.90 8.07
N MET A 40 3.98 -7.29 7.22
CA MET A 40 2.63 -6.83 7.53
C MET A 40 1.61 -7.53 6.63
N LYS A 41 0.39 -7.72 7.12
CA LYS A 41 -0.70 -8.37 6.39
C LYS A 41 -1.99 -7.64 6.71
N PHE A 42 -2.73 -7.27 5.66
CA PHE A 42 -4.00 -6.56 5.75
C PHE A 42 -5.04 -7.29 4.94
N ASN A 43 -6.28 -7.37 5.41
CA ASN A 43 -7.39 -7.78 4.57
C ASN A 43 -7.84 -6.58 3.74
N LEU A 44 -8.01 -6.78 2.44
CA LEU A 44 -8.42 -5.73 1.52
C LEU A 44 -9.89 -5.35 1.73
N ASP A 45 -10.73 -6.26 2.20
CA ASP A 45 -12.15 -6.00 2.44
C ASP A 45 -12.41 -5.08 3.63
N ASP A 46 -11.46 -4.97 4.56
CA ASP A 46 -11.54 -4.06 5.69
C ASP A 46 -11.19 -2.60 5.28
N ILE A 47 -10.68 -2.40 4.06
CA ILE A 47 -10.29 -1.09 3.55
C ILE A 47 -11.51 -0.37 2.98
N GLY A 48 -11.97 0.67 3.67
CA GLY A 48 -13.11 1.49 3.25
C GLY A 48 -12.77 2.66 2.32
N TYR A 49 -11.48 2.93 2.06
CA TYR A 49 -11.05 4.07 1.24
C TYR A 49 -9.64 3.86 0.67
N VAL A 50 -9.47 4.17 -0.61
CA VAL A 50 -8.17 4.19 -1.29
C VAL A 50 -8.02 5.48 -2.11
N ALA A 51 -6.91 6.17 -1.93
CA ALA A 51 -6.52 7.34 -2.70
C ALA A 51 -5.46 6.96 -3.73
N GLU A 52 -5.69 7.29 -5.00
CA GLU A 52 -4.69 7.25 -6.07
C GLU A 52 -4.21 8.67 -6.36
N GLY A 53 -2.91 8.90 -6.20
CA GLY A 53 -2.26 10.17 -6.52
C GLY A 53 -1.13 9.99 -7.54
N GLN A 54 -0.63 11.10 -8.07
CA GLN A 54 0.56 11.11 -8.92
C GLN A 54 1.83 11.43 -8.13
N PHE A 55 2.91 10.73 -8.45
CA PHE A 55 4.24 10.99 -7.93
C PHE A 55 5.27 10.98 -9.06
N ILE A 56 6.43 11.57 -8.84
CA ILE A 56 7.50 11.56 -9.83
C ILE A 56 7.87 10.09 -10.12
N GLY A 57 7.70 9.65 -11.37
CA GLY A 57 8.01 8.28 -11.77
C GLY A 57 6.84 7.28 -11.69
N GLY A 58 5.66 7.66 -11.20
CA GLY A 58 4.51 6.74 -11.16
C GLY A 58 3.28 7.24 -10.41
N ASN A 59 2.44 6.29 -10.00
CA ASN A 59 1.30 6.56 -9.12
C ASN A 59 1.66 6.20 -7.68
N THR A 60 0.90 6.76 -6.75
CA THR A 60 0.90 6.35 -5.34
C THR A 60 -0.48 5.86 -4.96
N PHE A 61 -0.54 4.81 -4.17
CA PHE A 61 -1.79 4.34 -3.57
C PHE A 61 -1.71 4.48 -2.06
N THR A 62 -2.61 5.27 -1.48
CA THR A 62 -2.75 5.43 -0.03
C THR A 62 -4.02 4.77 0.47
N LEU A 63 -3.90 3.93 1.48
CA LEU A 63 -5.00 3.22 2.12
C LEU A 63 -4.86 3.22 3.65
N ASN A 64 -5.97 3.02 4.35
CA ASN A 64 -5.96 2.84 5.81
C ASN A 64 -6.37 1.40 6.14
N ALA A 65 -5.58 0.71 6.96
CA ALA A 65 -5.85 -0.65 7.39
C ALA A 65 -5.25 -0.90 8.78
N ASP A 66 -5.98 -1.58 9.67
CA ASP A 66 -5.50 -2.00 11.01
C ASP A 66 -4.83 -0.90 11.84
N GLY A 67 -5.34 0.34 11.75
CA GLY A 67 -4.78 1.50 12.47
C GLY A 67 -3.58 2.17 11.78
N TYR A 68 -3.13 1.63 10.65
CA TYR A 68 -2.06 2.19 9.83
C TYR A 68 -2.60 2.98 8.64
N ARG A 69 -1.93 4.08 8.31
CA ARG A 69 -2.01 4.69 6.98
C ARG A 69 -0.81 4.22 6.16
N ILE A 70 -1.08 3.58 5.03
CA ILE A 70 -0.07 2.94 4.19
C ILE A 70 -0.08 3.63 2.83
N THR A 71 1.08 4.12 2.40
CA THR A 71 1.27 4.66 1.04
C THR A 71 2.28 3.80 0.30
N LEU A 72 1.84 3.20 -0.80
CA LEU A 72 2.70 2.57 -1.78
C LEU A 72 3.17 3.65 -2.77
N TYR A 73 4.47 3.67 -3.04
CA TYR A 73 5.06 4.50 -4.10
C TYR A 73 5.38 3.61 -5.30
N GLU A 74 5.40 4.16 -6.51
CA GLU A 74 5.94 3.50 -7.72
C GLU A 74 5.52 2.03 -7.87
N ASP A 75 4.22 1.78 -7.70
CA ASP A 75 3.63 0.47 -7.51
C ASP A 75 3.73 -0.47 -8.73
N GLY A 76 4.38 -0.04 -9.82
CA GLY A 76 4.41 -0.76 -11.09
C GLY A 76 3.02 -0.97 -11.70
N LEU A 77 2.99 -1.38 -12.97
CA LEU A 77 1.73 -1.50 -13.71
C LEU A 77 0.82 -2.58 -13.11
N ALA A 78 1.36 -3.77 -12.79
CA ALA A 78 0.55 -4.89 -12.33
C ALA A 78 -0.13 -4.64 -10.97
N THR A 79 0.55 -3.99 -10.01
CA THR A 79 -0.07 -3.65 -8.71
C THR A 79 -1.10 -2.53 -8.89
N SER A 80 -0.78 -1.52 -9.70
CA SER A 80 -1.70 -0.41 -9.98
C SER A 80 -3.00 -0.93 -10.57
N ASP A 81 -2.92 -1.80 -11.58
CA ASP A 81 -4.09 -2.38 -12.23
C ASP A 81 -4.91 -3.26 -11.28
N TYR A 82 -4.21 -4.04 -10.43
CA TYR A 82 -4.87 -4.84 -9.40
C TYR A 82 -5.64 -3.95 -8.41
N LEU A 83 -5.00 -2.92 -7.84
CA LEU A 83 -5.61 -2.02 -6.87
C LEU A 83 -6.78 -1.24 -7.46
N ARG A 84 -6.64 -0.74 -8.69
CA ARG A 84 -7.73 -0.06 -9.42
C ARG A 84 -8.93 -0.96 -9.61
N ASN A 85 -8.71 -2.22 -10.00
CA ASN A 85 -9.80 -3.15 -10.24
C ASN A 85 -10.47 -3.59 -8.93
N TYR A 86 -9.67 -3.91 -7.91
CA TYR A 86 -10.17 -4.36 -6.60
C TYR A 86 -10.97 -3.26 -5.91
N PHE A 87 -10.43 -2.04 -5.87
CA PHE A 87 -11.01 -0.89 -5.17
C PHE A 87 -11.84 0.02 -6.06
N LYS A 88 -12.29 -0.40 -7.25
CA LYS A 88 -12.93 0.48 -8.25
C LYS A 88 -14.09 1.35 -7.73
N TYR A 89 -14.76 0.95 -6.66
CA TYR A 89 -15.85 1.70 -6.03
C TYR A 89 -15.43 2.52 -4.80
N LEU A 90 -14.22 2.30 -4.29
CA LEU A 90 -13.63 2.97 -3.12
C LEU A 90 -12.44 3.86 -3.51
N LEU A 91 -11.98 3.76 -4.76
CA LEU A 91 -10.83 4.50 -5.29
C LEU A 91 -11.23 5.93 -5.63
N VAL A 92 -10.47 6.88 -5.08
CA VAL A 92 -10.60 8.31 -5.37
C VAL A 92 -9.29 8.83 -5.94
N GLN A 93 -9.37 9.57 -7.05
CA GLN A 93 -8.21 10.27 -7.62
C GLN A 93 -8.01 11.60 -6.90
N VAL A 94 -6.77 11.87 -6.49
CA VAL A 94 -6.37 13.07 -5.74
C VAL A 94 -5.25 13.83 -6.42
#